data_AF-A0A7W9HST1-F1
#
_entry.id   AF-A0A7W9HST1-F1
#
_cell.length_a   1.000
_cell.length_b   1.000
_cell.length_c   1.000
_cell.angle_alpha   90.00
_cell.angle_beta   90.00
_cell.angle_gamma   90.00
#
_symmetry.space_group_name_H-M   'P 1'
#
loop_
_entity.id
_entity.type
_entity.pdbx_description
1 polymer ?
#
loop_
_entity_poly.entity_id
_entity_poly.type
_entity_poly.pdbx_seq_one_letter_code
_entity_poly.pdbx_strand_id
1 'polypeptide(L)'
;MSWSGTQIVTSVGMRLHEGTSIDLRGSLDTQAFLTIGDSVEIVLGESHVRILRDQAAAALGDMARIEAAEDIVGDACHAGAQALTAAALARKKAESARTAGADEQAELAEQAAARAAEAAERAQVAVDAAAEAMGLADEAAEAARVAASAAEAAGREPSGGNAERTPQ
;
A
#
# COMPACT_ATOMS: atom_id res chain seq x y z
N MET A 1 -48.20 -0.83 1.27
CA MET A 1 -47.57 0.28 0.53
C MET A 1 -46.10 0.31 0.94
N SER A 2 -45.24 -0.35 0.17
CA SER A 2 -43.79 -0.39 0.42
C SER A 2 -43.15 0.75 -0.34
N TRP A 3 -42.55 1.71 0.37
CA TRP A 3 -41.73 2.75 -0.22
C TRP A 3 -40.33 2.16 -0.41
N SER A 4 -40.08 1.62 -1.60
CA SER A 4 -38.74 1.27 -2.05
C SER A 4 -37.95 2.57 -2.18
N GLY A 5 -37.12 2.89 -1.19
CA GLY A 5 -36.16 3.97 -1.28
C GLY A 5 -35.15 3.63 -2.37
N THR A 6 -35.42 4.07 -3.60
CA THR A 6 -34.50 3.94 -4.72
C THR A 6 -33.29 4.82 -4.43
N GLN A 7 -32.21 4.22 -3.91
CA GLN A 7 -30.95 4.91 -3.73
C GLN A 7 -30.33 5.13 -5.12
N ILE A 8 -30.49 6.34 -5.65
CA ILE A 8 -29.86 6.75 -6.91
C ILE A 8 -28.38 6.99 -6.61
N VAL A 9 -27.55 5.97 -6.82
CA VAL A 9 -26.09 6.14 -6.86
C VAL A 9 -25.75 6.70 -8.24
N THR A 10 -25.50 8.01 -8.31
CA THR A 10 -24.97 8.66 -9.51
C THR A 10 -23.46 8.81 -9.34
N SER A 11 -22.68 7.89 -9.91
CA SER A 11 -21.23 8.05 -9.99
C SER A 11 -20.89 9.03 -11.11
N VAL A 12 -20.14 10.08 -10.78
CA VAL A 12 -19.57 11.01 -11.76
C VAL A 12 -18.11 10.63 -11.96
N GLY A 13 -17.82 9.99 -13.09
CA GLY A 13 -16.45 9.77 -13.54
C GLY A 13 -15.96 10.98 -14.32
N MET A 14 -14.82 11.56 -13.92
CA MET A 14 -14.26 12.74 -14.56
C MET A 14 -12.80 12.50 -14.93
N ARG A 15 -12.41 12.82 -16.17
CA ARG A 15 -11.00 12.85 -16.60
C ARG A 15 -10.53 14.29 -16.58
N LEU A 16 -9.47 14.55 -15.82
CA LEU A 16 -8.84 15.86 -15.72
C LEU A 16 -7.53 15.87 -16.51
N HIS A 17 -7.21 17.03 -17.10
CA HIS A 17 -5.90 17.23 -17.69
C HIS A 17 -4.86 17.42 -16.59
N GLU A 18 -3.64 16.98 -16.85
CA GLU A 18 -2.51 17.17 -15.95
C GLU A 18 -2.35 18.66 -15.62
N GLY A 19 -2.19 18.99 -14.32
CA GLY A 19 -2.10 20.36 -13.83
C GLY A 19 -3.44 21.06 -13.51
N THR A 20 -4.58 20.39 -13.70
CA THR A 20 -5.88 20.95 -13.28
C THR A 20 -5.96 21.02 -11.76
N SER A 21 -6.15 22.21 -11.20
CA SER A 21 -6.29 22.39 -9.75
C SER A 21 -7.63 21.86 -9.26
N ILE A 22 -7.57 21.06 -8.20
CA ILE A 22 -8.72 20.57 -7.45
C ILE A 22 -8.65 21.20 -6.07
N ASP A 23 -9.62 22.06 -5.75
CA ASP A 23 -9.71 22.71 -4.44
C ASP A 23 -10.97 22.22 -3.72
N LEU A 24 -10.78 21.65 -2.53
CA LEU A 24 -11.88 21.23 -1.66
C LEU A 24 -11.96 22.20 -0.49
N ARG A 25 -12.97 23.06 -0.50
CA ARG A 25 -13.25 24.00 0.59
C ARG A 25 -14.40 23.48 1.43
N GLY A 26 -14.09 23.09 2.66
CA GLY A 26 -15.11 22.77 3.66
C GLY A 26 -15.57 24.04 4.37
N SER A 27 -16.88 24.28 4.42
CA SER A 27 -17.45 25.16 5.45
C SER A 27 -17.60 24.36 6.75
N LEU A 28 -17.43 25.02 7.90
CA LEU A 28 -17.76 24.45 9.21
C LEU A 28 -19.25 24.05 9.30
N ASP A 29 -20.07 24.54 8.38
CA ASP A 29 -21.53 24.37 8.34
C ASP A 29 -22.00 23.21 7.44
N THR A 30 -21.37 22.03 7.53
CA THR A 30 -21.85 20.74 6.96
C THR A 30 -21.89 20.58 5.43
N GLN A 31 -21.39 21.55 4.66
CA GLN A 31 -21.26 21.45 3.20
C GLN A 31 -19.80 21.64 2.77
N ALA A 32 -19.38 20.84 1.80
CA ALA A 32 -18.08 21.02 1.13
C ALA A 32 -18.29 21.36 -0.35
N PHE A 33 -17.47 22.29 -0.82
CA PHE A 33 -17.43 22.73 -2.20
C PHE A 33 -16.20 22.13 -2.85
N LEU A 34 -16.41 21.26 -3.83
CA LEU A 34 -15.35 20.78 -4.70
C LEU A 34 -15.33 21.66 -5.94
N THR A 35 -14.26 22.43 -6.09
CA THR A 35 -14.02 23.29 -7.26
C THR A 35 -12.99 22.63 -8.16
N ILE A 36 -13.31 22.53 -9.45
CA ILE A 36 -12.45 21.91 -10.47
C ILE A 36 -12.19 22.95 -11.56
N GLY A 37 -10.95 23.46 -11.61
CA GLY A 37 -10.63 24.63 -12.44
C GLY A 37 -11.52 25.84 -12.09
N ASP A 38 -11.93 26.60 -13.12
CA ASP A 38 -12.69 27.85 -12.92
C ASP A 38 -14.21 27.71 -13.13
N SER A 39 -14.69 26.49 -13.45
CA SER A 39 -15.98 26.34 -14.16
C SER A 39 -16.97 25.38 -13.51
N VAL A 40 -16.52 24.52 -12.59
CA VAL A 40 -17.36 23.47 -12.01
C VAL A 40 -17.30 23.52 -10.49
N GLU A 41 -18.47 23.69 -9.89
CA GLU A 41 -18.70 23.66 -8.44
C GLU A 41 -19.65 22.50 -8.11
N ILE A 42 -19.17 21.57 -7.28
CA ILE A 42 -19.97 20.44 -6.79
C ILE A 42 -20.19 20.65 -5.29
N VAL A 43 -21.47 20.71 -4.89
CA VAL A 43 -21.87 20.79 -3.48
C VAL A 43 -22.05 19.38 -2.93
N LEU A 44 -21.24 19.03 -1.95
CA LEU A 44 -21.29 17.74 -1.27
C LEU A 44 -22.10 17.88 0.03
N GLY A 45 -23.12 17.03 0.16
CA GLY A 45 -23.87 16.89 1.41
C GLY A 45 -23.03 16.27 2.52
N GLU A 46 -23.40 16.54 3.77
CA GLU A 46 -22.68 16.14 4.99
C GLU A 46 -22.25 14.66 5.01
N SER A 47 -23.13 13.75 4.61
CA SER A 47 -22.85 12.32 4.57
C SER A 47 -21.71 11.96 3.63
N HIS A 48 -21.62 12.62 2.47
CA HIS A 48 -20.55 12.41 1.50
C HIS A 48 -19.23 13.01 1.96
N VAL A 49 -19.27 14.20 2.58
CA VAL A 49 -18.07 14.83 3.17
C VAL A 49 -17.48 13.94 4.27
N ARG A 50 -18.33 13.36 5.13
CA ARG A 50 -17.89 12.43 6.17
C ARG A 50 -17.26 11.18 5.56
N ILE A 51 -17.90 10.56 4.57
CA ILE A 51 -17.35 9.37 3.89
C ILE A 51 -15.99 9.68 3.25
N LEU A 52 -15.86 10.81 2.55
CA LEU A 52 -14.58 11.23 1.96
C LEU A 52 -13.50 11.47 3.01
N ARG A 53 -13.85 12.08 4.14
CA ARG A 53 -12.91 12.28 5.25
C ARG A 53 -12.45 10.96 5.84
N ASP A 54 -13.38 10.03 6.06
CA ASP A 54 -13.07 8.73 6.64
C ASP A 54 -12.20 7.90 5.67
N GLN A 55 -12.48 7.97 4.36
CA GLN A 55 -11.65 7.35 3.32
C GLN A 55 -10.25 7.98 3.23
N ALA A 56 -10.15 9.31 3.30
CA ALA A 56 -8.86 10.00 3.29
C ALA A 56 -8.04 9.65 4.54
N ALA A 57 -8.68 9.60 5.72
CA ALA A 57 -8.03 9.20 6.96
C ALA A 57 -7.54 7.74 6.91
N ALA A 58 -8.34 6.83 6.33
CA ALA A 58 -7.94 5.45 6.12
C ALA A 58 -6.74 5.35 5.16
N ALA A 59 -6.80 6.03 4.01
CA ALA A 59 -5.73 6.02 3.02
C ALA A 59 -4.41 6.59 3.58
N LEU A 60 -4.46 7.70 4.32
CA LEU A 60 -3.29 8.25 5.00
C LEU A 60 -2.75 7.30 6.08
N GLY A 61 -3.63 6.62 6.81
CA GLY A 61 -3.25 5.59 7.79
C GLY A 61 -2.57 4.40 7.14
N ASP A 62 -3.04 3.96 5.98
CA ASP A 62 -2.45 2.86 5.21
C ASP A 62 -1.09 3.25 4.63
N MET A 63 -0.96 4.46 4.08
CA MET A 63 0.33 5.00 3.60
C MET A 63 1.39 5.06 4.71
N ALA A 64 1.02 5.56 5.90
CA ALA A 64 1.93 5.62 7.03
C ALA A 64 2.39 4.22 7.51
N ARG A 65 1.52 3.21 7.38
CA ARG A 65 1.88 1.82 7.70
C ARG A 65 2.80 1.21 6.66
N ILE A 66 2.61 1.53 5.38
CA ILE A 66 3.49 1.08 4.29
C ILE A 66 4.88 1.68 4.48
N GLU A 67 4.98 2.99 4.72
CA GLU A 67 6.26 3.68 4.96
C GLU A 67 7.01 3.05 6.15
N ALA A 68 6.31 2.82 7.27
CA ALA A 68 6.92 2.15 8.42
C ALA A 68 7.38 0.70 8.12
N ALA A 69 6.67 -0.03 7.26
CA ALA A 69 7.06 -1.38 6.85
C ALA A 69 8.30 -1.35 5.93
N GLU A 70 8.36 -0.40 4.99
CA GLU A 70 9.51 -0.20 4.11
C GLU A 70 10.77 0.14 4.91
N ASP A 71 10.66 1.02 5.91
CA ASP A 71 11.76 1.35 6.83
C ASP A 71 12.29 0.10 7.54
N ILE A 72 11.40 -0.74 8.09
CA ILE A 72 11.78 -1.98 8.78
C ILE A 72 12.50 -2.96 7.83
N VAL A 73 12.02 -3.11 6.59
CA VAL A 73 12.67 -3.97 5.59
C VAL A 73 14.05 -3.41 5.21
N GLY A 74 14.16 -2.09 5.06
CA GLY A 74 15.42 -1.40 4.81
C GLY A 74 16.43 -1.62 5.93
N ASP A 75 16.01 -1.47 7.18
CA ASP A 75 16.82 -1.72 8.37
C ASP A 75 17.27 -3.18 8.46
N ALA A 76 16.40 -4.14 8.14
CA ALA A 76 16.73 -5.56 8.12
C ALA A 76 17.81 -5.87 7.06
N CYS A 77 17.66 -5.34 5.84
CA CYS A 77 18.68 -5.43 4.80
C CYS A 77 20.03 -4.86 5.25
N HIS A 78 20.01 -3.67 5.87
CA HIS A 78 21.23 -3.02 6.35
C HIS A 78 21.91 -3.84 7.46
N ALA A 79 21.14 -4.30 8.44
CA ALA A 79 21.62 -5.14 9.52
C ALA A 79 22.23 -6.46 8.99
N GLY A 80 21.60 -7.08 7.99
CA GLY A 80 22.14 -8.26 7.31
C GLY A 80 23.50 -8.00 6.67
N ALA A 81 23.64 -6.90 5.93
CA ALA A 81 24.91 -6.52 5.30
C ALA A 81 26.02 -6.22 6.33
N GLN A 82 25.67 -5.54 7.43
CA GLN A 82 26.59 -5.31 8.55
C GLN A 82 27.04 -6.62 9.19
N ALA A 83 26.10 -7.55 9.41
CA ALA A 83 26.38 -8.86 10.00
C ALA A 83 27.31 -9.70 9.10
N LEU A 84 27.13 -9.70 7.78
CA LEU A 84 28.06 -10.35 6.84
C LEU A 84 29.47 -9.75 6.92
N THR A 85 29.56 -8.42 7.00
CA THR A 85 30.84 -7.71 7.15
C THR A 85 31.52 -8.09 8.46
N ALA A 86 30.78 -8.14 9.56
CA ALA A 86 31.27 -8.56 10.87
C ALA A 86 31.74 -10.02 10.85
N ALA A 87 31.00 -10.91 10.20
CA ALA A 87 31.37 -12.32 10.03
C ALA A 87 32.70 -12.46 9.27
N ALA A 88 32.85 -11.74 8.16
CA ALA A 88 34.09 -11.75 7.37
C ALA A 88 35.29 -11.23 8.17
N LEU A 89 35.11 -10.15 8.93
CA LEU A 89 36.15 -9.61 9.80
C LEU A 89 36.54 -10.60 10.91
N ALA A 90 35.55 -11.25 11.53
CA ALA A 90 35.78 -12.23 12.59
C ALA A 90 36.55 -13.46 12.07
N ARG A 91 36.22 -13.97 10.86
CA ARG A 91 37.00 -15.06 10.21
C ARG A 91 38.45 -14.67 9.97
N LYS A 92 38.69 -13.46 9.46
CA LYS A 92 40.06 -12.95 9.24
C LYS A 92 40.86 -12.88 10.55
N LYS A 93 40.20 -12.50 11.64
CA LYS A 93 40.82 -12.49 12.97
C LYS A 93 41.09 -13.90 13.49
N ALA A 94 40.18 -14.85 13.26
CA ALA A 94 40.37 -16.25 13.61
C ALA A 94 41.59 -16.84 12.89
N GLU A 95 41.72 -16.60 11.59
CA GLU A 95 42.89 -17.03 10.80
C GLU A 95 44.19 -16.45 11.35
N SER A 96 44.20 -15.14 11.63
CA SER A 96 45.38 -14.46 12.19
C SER A 96 45.78 -15.03 13.55
N ALA A 97 44.80 -15.34 14.40
CA ALA A 97 45.02 -15.95 15.71
C ALA A 97 45.59 -17.38 15.57
N ARG A 98 45.08 -18.20 14.63
CA ARG A 98 45.63 -19.54 14.34
C ARG A 98 47.08 -19.45 13.89
N THR A 99 47.40 -18.53 12.99
CA THR A 99 48.79 -18.33 12.53
C THR A 99 49.73 -17.92 13.68
N ALA A 100 49.20 -17.24 14.69
CA ALA A 100 49.95 -16.86 15.89
C ALA A 100 50.00 -17.95 16.99
N GLY A 101 49.35 -19.10 16.78
CA GLY A 101 49.25 -20.17 17.79
C GLY A 101 48.30 -19.86 18.95
N ALA A 102 47.41 -18.88 18.77
CA ALA A 102 46.43 -18.46 19.76
C ALA A 102 45.08 -19.18 19.52
N ASP A 103 45.05 -20.48 19.78
CA ASP A 103 43.94 -21.36 19.38
C ASP A 103 42.62 -21.01 20.07
N GLU A 104 42.63 -20.67 21.37
CA GLU A 104 41.41 -20.25 22.08
C GLU A 104 40.80 -18.97 21.49
N GLN A 105 41.63 -17.98 21.14
CA GLN A 105 41.18 -16.73 20.52
C GLN A 105 40.69 -16.97 19.09
N ALA A 106 41.30 -17.90 18.37
CA ALA A 106 40.84 -18.32 17.06
C ALA A 106 39.44 -18.94 17.13
N GLU A 107 39.20 -19.82 18.10
CA GLU A 107 37.90 -20.48 18.28
C GLU A 107 36.81 -19.46 18.65
N LEU A 108 37.09 -18.54 19.57
CA LEU A 108 36.16 -17.47 19.94
C LEU A 108 35.81 -16.58 18.74
N ALA A 109 36.80 -16.25 17.89
CA ALA A 109 36.57 -15.46 16.69
C ALA A 109 35.75 -16.23 15.63
N GLU A 110 35.96 -17.54 15.51
CA GLU A 110 35.16 -18.39 14.61
C GLU A 110 33.70 -18.50 15.08
N GLN A 111 33.47 -18.66 16.39
CA GLN A 111 32.14 -18.67 16.97
C GLN A 111 31.42 -17.33 16.76
N ALA A 112 32.14 -16.21 16.91
CA ALA A 112 31.60 -14.88 16.63
C ALA A 112 31.23 -14.72 15.14
N ALA A 113 32.07 -15.24 14.22
CA ALA A 113 31.78 -15.25 12.80
C ALA A 113 30.53 -16.06 12.46
N ALA A 114 30.39 -17.24 13.06
CA ALA A 114 29.23 -18.11 12.85
C ALA A 114 27.93 -17.43 13.29
N ARG A 115 27.91 -16.81 14.48
CA ARG A 115 26.74 -16.08 14.98
C ARG A 115 26.38 -14.89 14.10
N ALA A 116 27.37 -14.16 13.60
CA ALA A 116 27.14 -13.04 12.69
C ALA A 116 26.59 -13.50 11.32
N ALA A 117 27.09 -14.61 10.79
CA ALA A 117 26.56 -15.20 9.56
C ALA A 117 25.11 -15.68 9.72
N GLU A 118 24.79 -16.34 10.85
CA GLU A 118 23.43 -16.77 11.19
C GLU A 118 22.47 -15.57 11.35
N ALA A 119 22.92 -14.48 11.95
CA ALA A 119 22.14 -13.25 12.04
C ALA A 119 21.84 -12.65 10.65
N ALA A 120 22.83 -12.66 9.74
CA ALA A 120 22.63 -12.21 8.37
C ALA A 120 21.63 -13.07 7.61
N GLU A 121 21.71 -14.40 7.76
CA GLU A 121 20.77 -15.34 7.14
C GLU A 121 19.34 -15.10 7.63
N ARG A 122 19.14 -14.91 8.94
CA ARG A 122 17.82 -14.57 9.49
C ARG A 122 17.27 -13.26 8.94
N ALA A 123 18.13 -12.25 8.78
CA ALA A 123 17.72 -10.98 8.18
C ALA A 123 17.27 -11.17 6.73
N GLN A 124 18.00 -11.97 5.94
CA GLN A 124 17.64 -12.26 4.55
C GLN A 124 16.29 -13.00 4.47
N VAL A 125 16.08 -14.02 5.29
CA VAL A 125 14.81 -14.77 5.34
C VAL A 125 13.63 -13.84 5.66
N ALA A 126 13.82 -12.90 6.58
CA ALA A 126 12.78 -11.93 6.92
C ALA A 126 12.44 -10.99 5.74
N VAL A 127 13.45 -10.55 5.00
CA VAL A 127 13.28 -9.70 3.81
C VAL A 127 12.57 -10.46 2.69
N ASP A 128 12.96 -11.71 2.43
CA ASP A 128 12.34 -12.55 1.39
C ASP A 128 10.86 -12.81 1.71
N ALA A 129 10.55 -13.10 2.98
CA ALA A 129 9.17 -13.29 3.44
C ALA A 129 8.33 -12.00 3.31
N ALA A 130 8.93 -10.84 3.58
CA ALA A 130 8.26 -9.55 3.38
C ALA A 130 7.98 -9.29 1.89
N ALA A 131 8.94 -9.58 1.01
CA ALA A 131 8.77 -9.44 -0.43
C ALA A 131 7.66 -10.36 -0.99
N GLU A 132 7.60 -11.61 -0.52
CA GLU A 132 6.53 -12.55 -0.90
C GLU A 132 5.15 -12.05 -0.46
N ALA A 133 5.05 -11.55 0.78
CA ALA A 133 3.80 -11.00 1.31
C ALA A 133 3.32 -9.76 0.51
N MET A 134 4.25 -8.89 0.08
CA MET A 134 3.93 -7.75 -0.79
C MET A 134 3.41 -8.21 -2.15
N GLY A 135 4.05 -9.21 -2.77
CA GLY A 135 3.57 -9.78 -4.04
C GLY A 135 2.15 -10.34 -3.93
N LEU A 136 1.85 -11.07 -2.86
CA LEU A 136 0.49 -11.58 -2.61
C LEU A 136 -0.53 -10.46 -2.39
N ALA A 137 -0.13 -9.37 -1.73
CA ALA A 137 -1.00 -8.21 -1.53
C ALA A 137 -1.30 -7.50 -2.87
N ASP A 138 -0.32 -7.36 -3.75
CA ASP A 138 -0.49 -6.78 -5.09
C ASP A 138 -1.42 -7.64 -5.96
N GLU A 139 -1.26 -8.96 -5.93
CA GLU A 139 -2.15 -9.90 -6.63
C GLU A 139 -3.60 -9.79 -6.12
N ALA A 140 -3.79 -9.72 -4.80
CA ALA A 140 -5.09 -9.55 -4.18
C ALA A 140 -5.73 -8.20 -4.53
N ALA A 141 -4.94 -7.12 -4.54
CA ALA A 141 -5.39 -5.79 -4.94
C ALA A 141 -5.83 -5.76 -6.40
N GLU A 142 -5.08 -6.42 -7.29
CA GLU A 142 -5.45 -6.53 -8.71
C GLU A 142 -6.72 -7.35 -8.92
N ALA A 143 -6.85 -8.49 -8.24
CA ALA A 143 -8.08 -9.29 -8.27
C ALA A 143 -9.30 -8.49 -7.79
N ALA A 144 -9.13 -7.68 -6.74
CA ALA A 144 -10.18 -6.79 -6.25
C ALA A 144 -10.55 -5.71 -7.28
N ARG A 145 -9.57 -5.10 -7.96
CA ARG A 145 -9.80 -4.13 -9.05
C ARG A 145 -10.58 -4.75 -10.21
N VAL A 146 -10.19 -5.95 -10.64
CA VAL A 146 -10.88 -6.69 -11.70
C VAL A 146 -12.32 -6.99 -11.29
N ALA A 147 -12.55 -7.51 -10.07
CA ALA A 147 -13.88 -7.81 -9.57
C ALA A 147 -14.77 -6.55 -9.48
N ALA A 148 -14.22 -5.43 -8.99
CA ALA A 148 -14.93 -4.16 -8.93
C ALA A 148 -15.35 -3.67 -10.33
N SER A 149 -14.42 -3.73 -11.30
CA SER A 149 -14.70 -3.33 -12.69
C SER A 149 -15.79 -4.20 -13.35
N ALA A 150 -15.80 -5.50 -13.06
CA ALA A 150 -16.83 -6.43 -13.56
C ALA A 150 -18.20 -6.15 -12.93
N ALA A 151 -18.24 -5.84 -11.63
CA ALA A 151 -19.47 -5.45 -10.94
C ALA A 151 -20.04 -4.13 -11.48
N GLU A 152 -19.19 -3.14 -11.76
CA GLU A 152 -19.60 -1.88 -12.40
C GLU A 152 -20.16 -2.10 -13.81
N ALA A 153 -19.57 -3.01 -14.59
CA ALA A 153 -20.06 -3.35 -15.92
C ALA A 153 -21.42 -4.07 -15.87
N ALA A 154 -21.62 -4.99 -14.93
CA ALA A 154 -22.89 -5.70 -14.73
C ALA A 154 -24.01 -4.78 -14.21
N GLY A 155 -23.67 -3.78 -13.37
CA GLY A 155 -24.62 -2.76 -12.91
C GLY A 155 -25.04 -1.74 -13.98
N ARG A 156 -24.40 -1.75 -15.17
CA ARG A 156 -24.67 -0.87 -16.31
C ARG A 156 -25.53 -1.51 -17.41
N GLU A 157 -26.16 -2.67 -17.18
CA GLU A 157 -27.10 -3.21 -18.17
C GLU A 157 -28.22 -2.20 -18.50
N PRO A 158 -28.50 -1.96 -19.80
CA PRO A 158 -29.41 -0.91 -20.20
C PRO A 158 -30.85 -1.28 -19.85
N SER A 159 -31.44 -0.52 -18.91
CA SER A 159 -32.89 -0.32 -18.87
C SER A 159 -33.31 0.49 -20.11
N GLY A 160 -33.24 -0.15 -21.27
CA GLY A 160 -33.42 0.45 -22.58
C GLY A 160 -34.06 -0.54 -23.55
N GLY A 161 -35.20 -1.12 -23.14
CA GLY A 161 -35.99 -2.03 -23.95
C GLY A 161 -37.48 -1.71 -23.85
N ASN A 162 -37.86 -0.45 -24.12
CA ASN A 162 -39.27 -0.13 -24.34
C ASN A 162 -39.40 1.00 -25.37
N ALA A 163 -39.31 0.65 -26.66
CA ALA A 163 -39.73 1.52 -27.75
C ALA A 163 -39.95 0.73 -29.05
N GLU A 164 -41.03 -0.04 -29.12
CA GLU A 164 -41.80 -0.13 -30.37
C GLU A 164 -43.27 0.11 -30.05
N ARG A 165 -43.63 1.40 -30.03
CA ARG A 165 -44.95 1.82 -30.47
C ARG A 165 -44.99 1.60 -31.98
N THR A 166 -45.98 0.87 -32.46
CA THR A 166 -46.43 1.04 -33.86
C THR A 166 -47.94 1.27 -33.84
N PRO A 167 -48.42 2.38 -34.42
CA PRO A 167 -49.83 2.69 -34.53
C PRO A 167 -50.42 2.03 -35.79
N GLN A 168 -51.57 1.40 -35.66
CA GLN A 168 -52.79 1.56 -36.49
C GLN A 168 -53.86 0.57 -36.03
#